data_AF-A0A139PT65-F1
#
_entry.id   AF-A0A139PT65-F1
#
_cell.length_a   1.000
_cell.length_b   1.000
_cell.length_c   1.000
_cell.angle_alpha   90.00
_cell.angle_beta   90.00
_cell.angle_gamma   90.00
#
_symmetry.space_group_name_H-M   'P 1'
#
loop_
_entity.id
_entity.type
_entity.pdbx_description
1 polymer ?
#
loop_
_entity_poly.entity_id
_entity_poly.type
_entity_poly.pdbx_seq_one_letter_code
_entity_poly.pdbx_strand_id
1 'polypeptide(L)' 'MFNDFAKYPISIYNSLLRWLISFIVPFAFTAYYPASYFLQDKDVIFNIGGLILISLVFFAISLKLWDRGLDSYESAGS' A
#
# COMPACT_ATOMS: atom_id res chain seq x y z
N MET A 1 0.53 6.27 14.65
CA MET A 1 0.70 7.53 13.91
C MET A 1 0.31 7.37 12.44
N PHE A 2 0.97 6.54 11.63
CA PHE A 2 0.55 6.37 10.21
C PHE A 2 -0.66 5.43 10.00
N ASN A 3 -0.89 4.46 10.89
CA ASN A 3 -2.05 3.57 10.81
C ASN A 3 -3.39 4.33 10.96
N ASP A 4 -3.38 5.48 11.64
CA ASP A 4 -4.58 6.29 11.86
C ASP A 4 -5.20 6.83 10.54
N PHE A 5 -4.40 6.95 9.48
CA PHE A 5 -4.90 7.32 8.14
C PHE A 5 -5.77 6.23 7.50
N ALA A 6 -5.65 4.97 7.94
CA ALA A 6 -6.49 3.88 7.45
C ALA A 6 -7.87 3.82 8.14
N LYS A 7 -8.05 4.54 9.26
CA LYS A 7 -9.30 4.53 10.05
C LYS A 7 -10.40 5.41 9.47
N TYR A 8 -10.01 6.42 8.69
CA TYR A 8 -10.94 7.43 8.19
C TYR A 8 -11.08 7.36 6.66
N PRO A 9 -12.27 7.70 6.12
CA PRO A 9 -12.49 7.65 4.70
C PRO A 9 -11.63 8.68 3.97
N ILE A 10 -10.93 8.31 2.90
CA ILE A 10 -9.97 9.21 2.24
C ILE A 10 -10.58 10.50 1.66
N SER A 11 -11.91 10.54 1.55
CA SER A 11 -12.67 11.71 1.11
C SER A 11 -12.57 12.90 2.06
N ILE A 12 -12.15 12.71 3.32
CA ILE A 12 -11.93 13.82 4.26
C ILE A 12 -10.59 14.52 4.05
N TYR A 13 -9.65 13.87 3.35
CA TYR A 13 -8.33 14.40 3.10
C TYR A 13 -8.32 15.26 1.85
N ASN A 14 -7.44 16.27 1.83
CA ASN A 14 -7.22 17.07 0.62
C ASN A 14 -6.60 16.20 -0.50
N SER A 15 -6.63 16.72 -1.74
CA SER A 15 -6.16 16.00 -2.92
C SER A 15 -4.71 15.54 -2.82
N LEU A 16 -3.82 16.37 -2.27
CA LEU A 16 -2.41 16.06 -2.09
C LEU A 16 -2.21 14.88 -1.13
N LEU A 17 -2.81 14.95 0.06
CA LEU A 17 -2.68 13.91 1.07
C LEU A 17 -3.32 12.61 0.61
N ARG A 18 -4.49 12.69 -0.05
CA ARG A 18 -5.14 11.53 -0.68
C ARG A 18 -4.23 10.85 -1.70
N TRP A 19 -3.50 11.62 -2.52
CA TRP A 19 -2.55 11.06 -3.48
C TRP A 19 -1.36 10.38 -2.80
N LEU A 20 -0.76 11.02 -1.78
CA LEU A 20 0.36 10.46 -1.01
C LEU A 20 -0.01 9.11 -0.36
N ILE A 21 -1.14 9.05 0.34
CA ILE A 21 -1.57 7.82 1.03
C ILE A 21 -2.11 6.75 0.07
N SER A 22 -2.45 7.11 -1.17
CA SER A 22 -2.89 6.14 -2.18
C SER A 22 -1.72 5.54 -2.96
N PHE A 23 -0.71 6.34 -3.30
CA PHE A 23 0.30 5.94 -4.28
C PHE A 23 1.73 5.89 -3.76
N ILE A 24 2.08 6.63 -2.71
CA ILE A 24 3.44 6.57 -2.12
C ILE A 24 3.52 5.51 -1.02
N VAL A 25 2.60 5.54 -0.05
CA VAL A 25 2.58 4.58 1.08
C VAL A 25 1.45 3.52 0.96
N PRO A 26 0.79 3.45 -0.19
CA PRO A 26 -0.55 2.87 -0.45
C PRO A 26 -1.52 2.48 0.69
N PHE A 27 -1.55 3.16 1.84
CA PHE A 27 -2.50 2.88 2.92
C PHE A 27 -3.98 2.87 2.50
N ALA A 28 -4.36 3.69 1.51
CA ALA A 28 -5.74 3.70 1.03
C ALA A 28 -6.17 2.37 0.41
N PHE A 29 -5.24 1.61 -0.18
CA PHE A 29 -5.52 0.31 -0.79
C PHE A 29 -5.65 -0.80 0.25
N THR A 30 -5.07 -0.67 1.45
CA THR A 30 -5.15 -1.72 2.47
C THR A 30 -6.51 -1.78 3.17
N ALA A 31 -7.29 -0.70 3.14
CA ALA A 31 -8.57 -0.62 3.84
C ALA A 31 -9.66 0.10 3.02
N TYR A 32 -9.45 1.37 2.66
CA TYR A 32 -10.51 2.21 2.13
C TYR A 32 -11.04 1.77 0.76
N TYR A 33 -10.18 1.58 -0.24
CA TYR A 33 -10.59 1.22 -1.59
C TYR A 33 -11.34 -0.12 -1.65
N PRO A 34 -10.82 -1.24 -1.11
CA PRO A 34 -11.56 -2.50 -1.08
C PRO A 34 -12.88 -2.38 -0.29
N ALA A 35 -12.88 -1.71 0.87
CA ALA A 35 -14.13 -1.49 1.62
C ALA A 35 -15.15 -0.66 0.82
N SER A 36 -14.69 0.31 0.02
CA SER A 36 -15.56 1.12 -0.82
C SER A 36 -16.18 0.33 -1.97
N TYR A 37 -15.53 -0.73 -2.46
CA TYR A 37 -16.15 -1.67 -3.36
C TYR A 37 -17.28 -2.44 -2.65
N PHE A 38 -16.99 -3.06 -1.51
CA PHE A 38 -17.97 -3.88 -0.79
C PHE A 38 -19.17 -3.10 -0.23
N LEU A 39 -18.97 -1.84 0.15
CA LEU A 39 -19.99 -1.03 0.83
C LEU A 39 -20.72 -0.03 -0.08
N GLN A 40 -20.13 0.33 -1.23
CA GLN A 40 -20.65 1.39 -2.11
C GLN A 40 -20.73 0.96 -3.58
N ASP A 41 -20.53 -0.33 -3.89
CA ASP A 41 -20.55 -0.90 -5.24
C ASP A 41 -19.70 -0.11 -6.25
N LYS A 42 -18.55 0.39 -5.80
CA LYS A 42 -17.62 1.14 -6.65
C LYS A 42 -16.88 0.23 -7.63
N ASP A 43 -16.25 0.83 -8.63
CA ASP A 43 -15.55 0.09 -9.69
C ASP A 43 -14.57 -0.98 -9.17
N VAL A 44 -14.78 -2.23 -9.58
CA VAL A 44 -13.98 -3.40 -9.15
C VAL A 44 -12.53 -3.28 -9.61
N ILE A 45 -12.34 -2.82 -10.85
CA ILE A 45 -11.04 -2.81 -11.52
C ILE A 45 -10.08 -1.88 -10.76
N PHE A 46 -10.56 -0.69 -10.41
CA PHE A 46 -9.75 0.26 -9.65
C PHE A 46 -9.54 -0.19 -8.20
N ASN A 47 -10.60 -0.57 -7.49
CA ASN A 47 -10.52 -0.82 -6.05
C ASN A 47 -9.81 -2.14 -5.71
N ILE A 48 -10.19 -3.23 -6.39
CA ILE A 48 -9.62 -4.56 -6.15
C ILE A 48 -8.43 -4.81 -7.07
N GLY A 49 -8.53 -4.47 -8.36
CA GLY A 49 -7.41 -4.61 -9.29
C GLY A 49 -6.22 -3.72 -8.90
N GLY A 50 -6.48 -2.48 -8.46
CA GLY A 50 -5.45 -1.58 -7.93
C GLY A 50 -4.78 -2.13 -6.66
N LEU A 51 -5.55 -2.73 -5.74
CA LEU A 51 -5.01 -3.41 -4.56
C LEU A 51 -4.06 -4.54 -4.94
N ILE A 52 -4.46 -5.43 -5.86
CA ILE A 52 -3.63 -6.54 -6.32
C ILE A 52 -2.34 -6.01 -6.95
N LEU A 53 -2.45 -5.03 -7.86
CA LEU A 53 -1.30 -4.46 -8.56
C LEU A 53 -0.29 -3.85 -7.60
N ILE A 54 -0.76 -3.02 -6.66
CA ILE A 54 0.11 -2.37 -5.67
C ILE A 54 0.76 -3.40 -4.75
N SER A 55 0.02 -4.42 -4.34
CA SER A 55 0.55 -5.51 -3.50
C SER A 55 1.68 -6.24 -4.21
N LEU A 56 1.52 -6.57 -5.49
CA LEU A 56 2.55 -7.21 -6.30
C LEU A 56 3.79 -6.32 -6.46
N VAL A 57 3.61 -5.02 -6.70
CA VAL A 57 4.72 -4.06 -6.81
C VAL A 57 5.52 -4.00 -5.51
N PHE A 58 4.85 -3.82 -4.37
CA PHE A 58 5.53 -3.73 -3.07
C PHE A 58 6.15 -5.07 -2.66
N PHE A 59 5.52 -6.20 -2.97
CA PHE A 59 6.09 -7.51 -2.75
C PHE A 59 7.40 -7.70 -3.54
N ALA A 60 7.40 -7.34 -4.83
CA ALA A 60 8.60 -7.42 -5.66
C ALA A 60 9.72 -6.47 -5.17
N ILE A 61 9.38 -5.27 -4.73
CA ILE A 61 10.33 -4.32 -4.13
C ILE A 61 10.91 -4.90 -2.83
N SER A 62 10.06 -5.47 -1.97
CA SER A 62 10.47 -6.09 -0.71
C SER A 62 11.49 -7.21 -0.93
N LEU A 63 11.23 -8.13 -1.88
CA LEU A 63 12.16 -9.20 -2.22
C LEU A 63 13.51 -8.64 -2.72
N LYS A 64 13.49 -7.65 -3.62
CA LYS A 64 14.72 -7.02 -4.11
C LYS A 64 15.53 -6.30 -3.04
N LEU A 65 14.85 -5.71 -2.05
CA LEU A 65 15.51 -5.07 -0.91
C LEU A 65 16.07 -6.11 0.05
N TRP A 66 15.32 -7.19 0.29
CA TRP A 66 15.75 -8.32 1.10
C TRP A 66 17.00 -8.98 0.52
N ASP A 67 17.00 -9.30 -0.77
CA ASP A 67 18.15 -9.93 -1.45
C ASP A 67 19.38 -9.04 -1.39
N ARG A 68 19.24 -7.73 -1.65
CA ARG A 68 20.34 -6.77 -1.46
C ARG A 68 20.84 -6.69 -0.02
N GLY A 69 19.92 -6.80 0.94
CA GLY A 69 20.24 -6.86 2.35
C GLY A 69 21.07 -8.08 2.70
N LEU A 70 20.71 -9.25 2.15
CA LEU A 70 21.48 -10.49 2.29
C LEU A 70 22.87 -10.38 1.66
N ASP A 71 22.98 -9.80 0.47
CA ASP A 71 24.28 -9.63 -0.21
C ASP A 71 25.22 -8.69 0.57
N SER A 72 24.66 -7.68 1.24
CA SER A 72 25.41 -6.71 2.06
C SER A 72 25.63 -7.22 3.48
N TYR A 73 24.98 -8.31 3.87
CA TYR A 73 25.12 -8.93 5.18
C TYR A 73 26.38 -9.79 5.18
N GLU A 74 27.52 -9.15 5.48
CA GLU A 74 28.68 -9.88 5.97
C GLU A 74 28.28 -10.46 7.32
N SER A 75 28.04 -11.78 7.35
CA SER A 75 27.87 -12.55 8.58
C SER A 75 28.83 -12.02 9.64
N ALA A 76 28.34 -11.76 10.86
CA ALA A 76 29.24 -11.61 11.99
C ALA A 76 30.02 -12.93 12.08
N GLY A 77 31.23 -12.91 11.53
CA GLY A 77 32.09 -14.07 11.46
C GLY A 77 32.19 -14.71 12.84
N SER A 78 32.16 -16.04 12.85
CA SER A 78 32.96 -16.77 13.83
C SER A 78 34.43 -16.43 13.63
#